data_AF-A0A3R9R8P8-F1
#
_entry.id   AF-A0A3R9R8P8-F1
#
_cell.length_a   1.000
_cell.length_b   1.000
_cell.length_c   1.000
_cell.angle_alpha   90.00
_cell.angle_beta   90.00
_cell.angle_gamma   90.00
#
_symmetry.space_group_name_H-M   'P 1'
#
loop_
_entity.id
_entity.type
_entity.pdbx_description
1 polymer ?
#
loop_
_entity_poly.entity_id
_entity_poly.type
_entity_poly.pdbx_seq_one_letter_code
_entity_poly.pdbx_strand_id
1 'polypeptide(L)'
;MKKEDLRIIAMLVGDIFNKISLDRRALEMTTEFFIEEKKRAGLSPSDLYYIGMADTASWWWCGRQSILANKRMKFNFFLAHLSDRIEYSMILGYLPVESRPLEDIVPRLPELEWDRTCLEDKIRGSSEDA
;
A
#
# COMPACT_ATOMS: atom_id res chain seq x y z
N MET A 1 -3.16 -18.17 0.27
CA MET A 1 -4.32 -17.25 0.30
C MET A 1 -5.31 -17.77 -0.71
N LYS A 2 -6.53 -18.09 -0.28
CA LYS A 2 -7.54 -18.70 -1.16
C LYS A 2 -8.18 -17.61 -2.04
N LYS A 3 -8.79 -18.00 -3.15
CA LYS A 3 -9.42 -17.07 -4.10
C LYS A 3 -10.57 -16.29 -3.42
N GLU A 4 -11.27 -16.90 -2.46
CA GLU A 4 -12.26 -16.21 -1.63
C GLU A 4 -11.65 -15.09 -0.79
N ASP A 5 -10.47 -15.29 -0.18
CA ASP A 5 -9.83 -14.29 0.68
C ASP A 5 -9.48 -13.02 -0.12
N LEU A 6 -8.98 -13.20 -1.35
CA LEU A 6 -8.65 -12.11 -2.27
C LEU A 6 -9.88 -11.30 -2.70
N ARG A 7 -11.01 -11.98 -2.94
CA ARG A 7 -12.28 -11.30 -3.26
C ARG A 7 -12.75 -10.44 -2.10
N ILE A 8 -12.65 -10.93 -0.87
CA ILE A 8 -13.08 -10.15 0.30
C ILE A 8 -12.15 -8.97 0.53
N ILE A 9 -10.83 -9.13 0.34
CA ILE A 9 -9.87 -8.02 0.43
C ILE A 9 -10.11 -6.98 -0.68
N ALA A 10 -10.42 -7.42 -1.90
CA ALA A 10 -10.77 -6.53 -3.00
C ALA A 10 -12.06 -5.74 -2.70
N MET A 11 -13.11 -6.39 -2.18
CA MET A 11 -14.33 -5.71 -1.73
C MET A 11 -14.06 -4.71 -0.60
N LEU A 12 -13.23 -5.07 0.37
CA LEU A 12 -12.77 -4.19 1.47
C LEU A 12 -12.16 -2.91 0.95
N VAL A 13 -11.21 -3.04 0.03
CA VAL A 13 -10.54 -1.89 -0.60
C VAL A 13 -11.59 -0.97 -1.21
N GLY A 14 -12.53 -1.50 -1.99
CA GLY A 14 -13.63 -0.72 -2.56
C GLY A 14 -14.53 -0.03 -1.52
N ASP A 15 -14.95 -0.75 -0.47
CA ASP A 15 -15.86 -0.22 0.56
C ASP A 15 -15.21 0.86 1.45
N ILE A 16 -13.90 0.72 1.73
CA ILE A 16 -13.11 1.69 2.50
C ILE A 16 -12.99 3.01 1.75
N PHE A 17 -12.75 2.96 0.43
CA PHE A 17 -12.70 4.17 -0.40
C PHE A 17 -14.09 4.78 -0.64
N ASN A 18 -15.17 3.97 -0.63
CA ASN A 18 -16.55 4.41 -0.82
C ASN A 18 -17.33 4.78 0.47
N LYS A 19 -16.67 4.83 1.64
CA LYS A 19 -17.31 5.14 2.95
C LYS A 19 -18.52 4.25 3.29
N ILE A 20 -18.54 3.00 2.81
CA ILE A 20 -19.58 2.04 3.18
C ILE A 20 -19.14 1.35 4.48
N SER A 21 -20.10 1.11 5.37
CA SER A 21 -19.90 0.43 6.66
C SER A 21 -19.07 -0.84 6.49
N LEU A 22 -17.80 -0.83 6.90
CA LEU A 22 -16.92 -2.00 6.86
C LEU A 22 -17.59 -3.20 7.52
N ASP A 23 -17.72 -4.30 6.77
CA ASP A 23 -18.11 -5.58 7.33
C ASP A 23 -17.10 -5.98 8.43
N ARG A 24 -17.63 -6.36 9.60
CA ARG A 24 -16.86 -6.74 10.79
C ARG A 24 -15.84 -7.84 10.47
N ARG A 25 -16.24 -8.82 9.67
CA ARG A 25 -15.36 -9.93 9.26
C ARG A 25 -14.16 -9.43 8.46
N ALA A 26 -14.39 -8.42 7.65
CA ALA A 26 -13.40 -7.83 6.77
C ALA A 26 -12.38 -6.99 7.57
N LEU A 27 -12.85 -6.27 8.58
CA LEU A 27 -11.98 -5.58 9.54
C LEU A 27 -11.10 -6.56 10.33
N GLU A 28 -11.66 -7.69 10.78
CA GLU A 28 -10.93 -8.76 11.48
C GLU A 28 -9.81 -9.31 10.59
N MET A 29 -10.11 -9.69 9.35
CA MET A 29 -9.08 -10.18 8.42
C MET A 29 -8.02 -9.13 8.11
N THR A 30 -8.40 -7.87 7.88
CA THR A 30 -7.44 -6.78 7.64
C THR A 30 -6.48 -6.63 8.82
N THR A 31 -7.00 -6.74 10.04
CA THR A 31 -6.20 -6.66 11.26
C THR A 31 -5.23 -7.83 11.37
N GLU A 32 -5.68 -9.05 11.06
CA GLU A 32 -4.82 -10.23 11.02
C GLU A 32 -3.69 -10.09 9.99
N PHE A 33 -4.02 -9.66 8.77
CA PHE A 33 -3.03 -9.42 7.72
C PHE A 33 -2.02 -8.34 8.11
N PHE A 34 -2.49 -7.24 8.72
CA PHE A 34 -1.60 -6.19 9.21
C PHE A 34 -0.60 -6.72 10.25
N ILE A 35 -1.07 -7.55 11.18
CA ILE A 35 -0.22 -8.16 12.21
C ILE A 35 0.81 -9.10 11.57
N GLU A 36 0.38 -9.94 10.63
CA GLU A 36 1.29 -10.86 9.95
C GLU A 36 2.34 -10.15 9.09
N GLU A 37 1.97 -9.08 8.37
CA GLU A 37 2.95 -8.28 7.62
C GLU A 37 3.97 -7.62 8.53
N LYS A 38 3.55 -7.14 9.72
CA LYS A 38 4.50 -6.61 10.71
C LYS A 38 5.42 -7.69 11.27
N LYS A 39 4.91 -8.88 11.56
CA LYS A 39 5.75 -10.03 11.98
C LYS A 39 6.76 -10.40 10.91
N ARG A 40 6.35 -10.44 9.64
CA ARG A 40 7.24 -10.70 8.49
C ARG A 40 8.34 -9.65 8.36
N ALA A 41 8.05 -8.39 8.68
CA ALA A 41 9.02 -7.31 8.73
C ALA A 41 9.90 -7.32 10.01
N GLY A 42 9.70 -8.26 10.93
CA GLY A 42 10.44 -8.33 12.20
C GLY A 42 10.04 -7.24 13.20
N LEU A 43 8.85 -6.64 13.05
CA LEU A 43 8.39 -5.50 13.85
C LEU A 43 7.45 -5.92 14.98
N SER A 44 7.53 -5.22 16.11
CA SER A 44 6.64 -5.40 17.25
C SER A 44 5.23 -4.86 16.96
N PRO A 45 4.17 -5.36 17.62
CA PRO A 45 2.82 -4.83 17.46
C PRO A 45 2.70 -3.32 17.73
N SER A 46 3.52 -2.78 18.63
CA SER A 46 3.57 -1.35 18.98
C SER A 46 4.28 -0.47 17.95
N ASP A 47 5.11 -1.05 17.07
CA ASP A 47 5.90 -0.26 16.13
C ASP A 47 5.01 0.45 15.11
N LEU A 48 5.39 1.66 14.74
CA LEU A 48 4.71 2.39 13.67
C LEU A 48 5.40 2.03 12.35
N TYR A 49 4.67 1.38 11.44
CA TYR A 49 5.24 0.84 10.20
C TYR A 49 4.67 1.52 8.95
N TYR A 50 3.35 1.54 8.82
CA TYR A 50 2.67 2.26 7.74
C TYR A 50 2.40 3.70 8.18
N ILE A 51 3.08 4.65 7.51
CA ILE A 51 3.03 6.08 7.80
C ILE A 51 2.69 6.88 6.56
N GLY A 52 2.01 8.01 6.76
CA GLY A 52 1.71 8.97 5.71
C GLY A 52 2.80 10.03 5.65
N MET A 53 3.26 10.37 4.44
CA MET A 53 4.23 11.45 4.25
C MET A 53 3.68 12.80 4.74
N ALA A 54 2.39 13.08 4.50
CA ALA A 54 1.73 14.29 4.98
C ALA A 54 1.68 14.36 6.51
N ASP A 55 1.31 13.25 7.17
CA ASP A 55 1.27 13.17 8.63
C ASP A 55 2.67 13.30 9.23
N THR A 56 3.69 12.75 8.57
CA THR A 56 5.10 12.84 8.98
C THR A 56 5.67 14.24 8.77
N ALA A 57 5.29 14.96 7.72
CA ALA A 57 5.74 16.33 7.47
C ALA A 57 5.36 17.30 8.60
N SER A 58 4.26 17.03 9.31
CA SER A 58 3.85 17.81 10.49
C SER A 58 4.75 17.63 11.72
N TRP A 59 5.71 16.69 11.68
CA TRP A 59 6.64 16.41 12.78
C TRP A 59 7.45 17.64 13.20
N TRP A 60 7.92 18.44 12.22
CA TRP A 60 8.68 19.67 12.48
C TRP A 60 7.90 20.67 13.34
N TRP A 61 6.58 20.68 13.22
CA TRP A 61 5.70 21.52 14.02
C TRP A 61 5.38 20.87 15.38
N CYS A 62 4.97 19.60 15.37
CA CYS A 62 4.64 18.85 16.57
C CYS A 62 4.80 17.35 16.37
N GLY A 63 5.92 16.80 16.84
CA GLY A 63 6.20 15.35 16.76
C GLY A 63 5.10 14.50 17.41
N ARG A 64 4.54 14.93 18.55
CA ARG A 64 3.45 14.20 19.21
C ARG A 64 2.20 14.10 18.34
N GLN A 65 1.81 15.20 17.70
CA GLN A 65 0.65 15.24 16.80
C GLN A 65 0.89 14.35 15.59
N SER A 66 2.09 14.42 15.00
CA SER A 66 2.49 13.58 13.87
C SER A 66 2.42 12.08 14.21
N ILE A 67 2.92 11.67 15.38
CA ILE A 67 2.81 10.28 15.85
C ILE A 67 1.34 9.86 16.02
N LEU A 68 0.53 10.71 16.65
CA LEU A 68 -0.88 10.40 16.91
C LEU A 68 -1.69 10.29 15.61
N ALA A 69 -1.43 11.17 14.65
CA ALA A 69 -2.04 11.13 13.31
C ALA A 69 -1.70 9.82 12.60
N ASN A 70 -0.41 9.47 12.51
CA ASN A 70 0.02 8.22 11.89
C ASN A 70 -0.54 6.98 12.62
N LYS A 71 -0.59 6.97 13.96
CA LYS A 71 -1.20 5.87 14.72
C LYS A 71 -2.68 5.68 14.41
N ARG A 72 -3.41 6.77 14.17
CA ARG A 72 -4.82 6.75 13.79
C ARG A 72 -5.02 6.26 12.35
N MET A 73 -4.12 6.65 11.45
CA MET A 73 -4.24 6.40 10.01
C MET A 73 -3.54 5.13 9.51
N LYS A 74 -2.75 4.44 10.36
CA LYS A 74 -1.95 3.26 9.99
C LYS A 74 -2.69 2.19 9.19
N PHE A 75 -3.97 1.92 9.51
CA PHE A 75 -4.75 0.91 8.79
C PHE A 75 -5.12 1.39 7.39
N ASN A 76 -5.47 2.67 7.23
CA ASN A 76 -5.76 3.25 5.92
C ASN A 76 -4.51 3.21 5.02
N PHE A 77 -3.33 3.50 5.57
CA PHE A 77 -2.08 3.39 4.83
C PHE A 77 -1.74 1.94 4.46
N PHE A 78 -1.97 0.99 5.37
CA PHE A 78 -1.82 -0.43 5.07
C PHE A 78 -2.77 -0.90 3.96
N LEU A 79 -4.03 -0.48 4.02
CA LEU A 79 -5.05 -0.85 3.03
C LEU A 79 -4.75 -0.25 1.66
N ALA A 80 -4.28 0.99 1.59
CA ALA A 80 -3.79 1.59 0.36
C ALA A 80 -2.61 0.77 -0.22
N HIS A 81 -1.61 0.44 0.60
CA HIS A 81 -0.50 -0.43 0.19
C HIS A 81 -0.97 -1.81 -0.32
N LEU A 82 -1.94 -2.42 0.35
CA LEU A 82 -2.49 -3.72 -0.04
C LEU A 82 -3.27 -3.62 -1.36
N SER A 83 -4.06 -2.56 -1.52
CA SER A 83 -4.76 -2.24 -2.77
C SER A 83 -3.78 -2.16 -3.94
N ASP A 84 -2.72 -1.35 -3.79
CA ASP A 84 -1.71 -1.17 -4.83
C ASP A 84 -1.05 -2.50 -5.20
N ARG A 85 -0.72 -3.34 -4.20
CA ARG A 85 -0.12 -4.66 -4.46
C ARG A 85 -1.06 -5.61 -5.18
N ILE A 86 -2.35 -5.59 -4.84
CA ILE A 86 -3.36 -6.42 -5.49
C ILE A 86 -3.53 -5.98 -6.94
N GLU A 87 -3.69 -4.68 -7.17
CA GLU A 87 -3.78 -4.10 -8.51
C GLU A 87 -2.55 -4.43 -9.35
N TYR A 88 -1.36 -4.18 -8.81
CA TYR A 88 -0.11 -4.48 -9.51
C TYR A 88 0.05 -5.98 -9.80
N SER A 89 -0.39 -6.84 -8.88
CA SER A 89 -0.41 -8.29 -9.11
C SER A 89 -1.37 -8.71 -10.23
N MET A 90 -2.48 -7.99 -10.42
CA MET A 90 -3.37 -8.21 -11.55
C MET A 90 -2.75 -7.73 -12.87
N ILE A 91 -2.10 -6.55 -12.86
CA ILE A 91 -1.39 -6.01 -14.04
C ILE A 91 -0.32 -6.99 -14.51
N LEU A 92 0.44 -7.59 -13.58
CA LEU A 92 1.46 -8.59 -13.88
C LEU A 92 0.90 -9.99 -14.20
N GLY A 93 -0.41 -10.20 -14.12
CA GLY A 93 -1.06 -11.49 -14.41
C GLY A 93 -0.91 -12.55 -13.33
N TYR A 94 -0.43 -12.20 -12.13
CA TYR A 94 -0.41 -13.11 -10.96
C TYR A 94 -1.81 -13.34 -10.39
N LEU A 95 -2.73 -12.39 -10.61
CA LEU A 95 -4.14 -12.50 -10.24
C LEU A 95 -5.04 -12.28 -11.47
N PRO A 96 -6.17 -13.01 -11.57
CA PRO A 96 -7.11 -12.81 -12.67
C PRO A 96 -7.78 -11.43 -12.56
N VAL A 97 -7.83 -10.71 -13.69
CA VAL A 97 -8.40 -9.36 -13.84
C VAL A 97 -9.86 -9.27 -13.39
N GLU A 98 -10.61 -10.36 -13.47
CA GLU A 98 -11.98 -10.51 -12.96
C GLU A 98 -12.10 -10.33 -11.43
N SER A 99 -10.98 -10.24 -10.72
CA SER A 99 -10.92 -9.99 -9.28
C SER A 99 -10.82 -8.49 -8.94
N ARG A 100 -10.91 -7.59 -9.93
CA ARG A 100 -10.90 -6.14 -9.69
C ARG A 100 -12.08 -5.73 -8.80
N PRO A 101 -11.86 -4.95 -7.74
CA PRO A 101 -12.94 -4.17 -7.14
C PRO A 101 -13.52 -3.26 -8.23
N LEU A 102 -14.83 -3.31 -8.45
CA LEU A 102 -15.49 -2.43 -9.41
C LEU A 102 -15.44 -0.98 -8.89
N GLU A 103 -14.85 -0.13 -9.74
CA GLU A 103 -15.05 1.32 -9.84
C GLU A 103 -14.48 2.19 -8.71
N ASP A 104 -13.23 2.66 -8.90
CA ASP A 104 -13.06 4.07 -9.25
C ASP A 104 -11.76 4.33 -10.04
N ILE A 105 -11.83 5.38 -10.85
CA ILE A 105 -10.98 5.71 -11.98
C ILE A 105 -9.68 6.40 -11.53
N VAL A 106 -8.54 5.73 -11.68
CA VAL A 106 -7.26 6.41 -11.93
C VAL A 106 -6.59 5.78 -13.16
N PRO A 107 -6.64 6.42 -14.34
CA PRO A 107 -5.71 6.08 -15.39
C PRO A 107 -4.37 6.75 -15.05
N ARG A 108 -3.47 6.09 -14.31
CA ARG A 108 -2.06 6.49 -14.13
C ARG A 108 -1.22 5.23 -13.88
N LEU A 109 -0.35 4.77 -14.77
CA LEU A 109 0.40 5.45 -15.82
C LEU A 109 0.27 4.69 -17.17
N PRO A 110 0.15 5.40 -18.31
CA PRO A 110 0.64 4.86 -19.57
C PRO A 110 2.11 4.50 -19.38
N GLU A 111 2.46 3.31 -19.83
CA GLU A 111 3.78 2.68 -19.85
C GLU A 111 4.93 3.62 -19.46
N LEU A 112 5.51 3.40 -18.27
CA LEU A 112 6.92 3.69 -18.09
C LEU A 112 7.67 2.78 -19.06
N GLU A 113 7.87 3.24 -20.29
CA GLU A 113 9.09 2.92 -21.02
C GLU A 113 10.24 3.47 -20.18
N TRP A 114 10.72 2.63 -19.26
CA TRP A 114 12.04 2.83 -18.68
C TRP A 114 13.02 2.71 -19.85
N ASP A 115 13.38 3.83 -20.46
CA ASP A 115 14.51 3.88 -21.37
C ASP A 115 15.74 3.45 -20.55
N ARG A 116 16.16 2.19 -20.76
CA ARG A 116 17.21 1.54 -19.99
C ARG A 116 18.55 2.28 -20.13
N THR A 117 18.70 3.08 -21.18
CA THR A 117 19.93 3.85 -21.44
C THR A 117 20.20 4.90 -20.36
N CYS A 118 19.18 5.57 -19.84
CA CYS A 118 19.36 6.66 -18.86
C CYS A 118 19.82 6.20 -17.46
N LEU A 119 19.51 4.95 -17.06
CA LEU A 119 19.96 4.41 -15.77
C LEU A 119 21.39 3.89 -15.84
N GLU A 120 21.76 3.26 -16.95
CA GLU A 120 23.11 2.73 -17.17
C GLU A 120 24.15 3.86 -17.33
N ASP A 121 23.79 4.96 -17.98
CA ASP A 121 24.67 6.12 -18.17
C ASP A 121 24.97 6.86 -16.85
N LYS A 122 24.03 6.91 -15.91
CA LYS A 122 24.26 7.51 -14.58
C LYS A 122 25.05 6.61 -13.63
N ILE A 123 24.88 5.29 -13.75
CA ILE A 123 25.62 4.31 -12.95
C ILE A 123 27.07 4.21 -13.45
N ARG A 124 27.32 4.32 -14.76
CA ARG A 124 28.69 4.39 -15.33
C ARG A 124 29.35 5.76 -15.16
N GLY A 125 28.61 6.86 -15.31
CA GLY A 125 29.17 8.22 -15.20
C GLY A 125 29.55 8.66 -13.78
N SER A 126 29.11 7.94 -12.73
CA SER A 126 29.47 8.26 -11.34
C SER A 126 30.68 7.47 -10.82
N SER A 127 31.28 6.59 -11.64
CA SER A 127 32.42 5.75 -11.24
C SER A 127 33.73 6.10 -11.96
N GLU A 128 33.78 7.12 -12.82
CA GLU A 128 34.99 7.51 -13.54
C GLU A 128 35.54 8.92 -13.20
N ASP A 129 34.87 9.72 -12.34
CA ASP A 129 35.33 11.08 -11.98
C ASP A 129 35.38 11.38 -10.45
N ALA A 130 35.64 10.39 -9.59
CA ALA A 130 35.99 10.64 -8.17
C ALA A 130 36.96 9.61 -7.59
#